data_AF-A0A9D9PMV7-F1
#
_entry.id   AF-A0A9D9PMV7-F1
#
_cell.length_a   1.000
_cell.length_b   1.000
_cell.length_c   1.000
_cell.angle_alpha   90.00
_cell.angle_beta   90.00
_cell.angle_gamma   90.00
#
_symmetry.space_group_name_H-M   'P 1'
#
loop_
_entity.id
_entity.type
_entity.pdbx_description
1 polymer ?
#
loop_
_entity_poly.entity_id
_entity_poly.type
_entity_poly.pdbx_seq_one_letter_code
_entity_poly.pdbx_strand_id
1 'polypeptide(L)'
;MKNIVVLVSGGGTNLQALIDSEARGEIKNGKITCVISSNPDAYALERAAKAGISTVVIPRKEFGDSVSYSKAILAELDKQKADLIVLAGFMTILDKCVTEKYS
;
A
#
# COMPACT_ATOMS: atom_id res chain seq x y z
N MET A 1 5.67 -5.66 16.66
CA MET A 1 5.92 -5.66 15.21
C MET A 1 4.90 -4.73 14.58
N LYS A 2 5.33 -3.75 13.77
CA LYS A 2 4.46 -2.80 13.09
C LYS A 2 4.00 -3.38 11.75
N ASN A 3 2.70 -3.32 11.48
CA ASN A 3 2.13 -3.75 10.20
C ASN A 3 2.29 -2.62 9.17
N ILE A 4 3.14 -2.85 8.17
CA ILE A 4 3.42 -1.90 7.09
C ILE A 4 2.53 -2.27 5.91
N VAL A 5 1.73 -1.31 5.45
CA VAL A 5 0.95 -1.43 4.21
C VAL A 5 1.52 -0.48 3.16
N VAL A 6 1.83 -1.02 1.99
CA VAL A 6 2.46 -0.27 0.89
C VAL A 6 1.44 0.02 -0.20
N LEU A 7 1.30 1.30 -0.57
CA LEU A 7 0.39 1.75 -1.62
C LEU A 7 1.16 1.96 -2.92
N VAL A 8 0.63 1.44 -4.03
CA VAL A 8 1.30 1.42 -5.34
C VAL A 8 0.32 1.72 -6.49
N SER A 9 0.83 2.12 -7.65
CA SER A 9 0.02 2.32 -8.87
C SER A 9 0.62 1.71 -10.14
N GLY A 10 1.85 1.20 -10.10
CA GLY A 10 2.59 0.80 -11.31
C GLY A 10 3.67 -0.25 -11.06
N GLY A 11 4.87 -0.03 -11.62
CA GLY A 11 5.93 -1.05 -11.72
C GLY A 11 6.51 -1.59 -10.42
N GLY A 12 6.33 -0.87 -9.30
CA GLY A 12 6.69 -1.35 -7.96
C GLY A 12 8.18 -1.48 -7.68
N THR A 13 9.06 -0.68 -8.30
CA THR A 13 10.51 -0.72 -8.02
C THR A 13 10.82 -0.33 -6.57
N ASN A 14 10.16 0.70 -6.03
CA ASN A 14 10.27 1.05 -4.61
C ASN A 14 9.74 -0.05 -3.70
N LEU A 15 8.63 -0.71 -4.08
CA LEU A 15 8.13 -1.89 -3.37
C LEU A 15 9.19 -3.01 -3.36
N GLN A 16 9.83 -3.29 -4.49
CA GLN A 16 10.89 -4.30 -4.55
C GLN A 16 12.03 -3.97 -3.60
N ALA A 17 12.49 -2.72 -3.57
CA ALA A 17 13.56 -2.30 -2.66
C ALA A 17 13.17 -2.51 -1.18
N LEU A 18 11.91 -2.25 -0.81
CA LEU A 18 11.39 -2.50 0.53
C LEU A 18 11.34 -4.00 0.86
N ILE A 19 10.86 -4.83 -0.07
CA ILE A 19 10.84 -6.29 0.07
C ILE A 19 12.26 -6.83 0.26
N ASP A 20 13.21 -6.37 -0.56
CA ASP A 20 14.60 -6.81 -0.48
C ASP A 20 15.24 -6.36 0.85
N SER A 21 14.90 -5.18 1.34
CA SER A 21 15.35 -4.65 2.64
C SER A 21 14.79 -5.44 3.82
N GLU A 22 13.50 -5.83 3.75
CA GLU A 22 12.88 -6.74 4.72
C GLU A 22 13.59 -8.10 4.73
N ALA A 23 13.84 -8.69 3.55
CA ALA A 23 14.54 -9.96 3.42
C ALA A 23 15.98 -9.93 3.95
N ARG A 24 16.65 -8.77 3.87
CA ARG A 24 17.97 -8.53 4.49
C ARG A 24 17.92 -8.24 6.00
N GLY A 25 16.73 -8.13 6.59
CA GLY A 25 16.56 -7.82 8.01
C GLY A 25 16.85 -6.36 8.39
N GLU A 26 16.85 -5.46 7.41
CA GLU A 26 17.11 -4.02 7.63
C GLU A 26 15.88 -3.32 8.20
N ILE A 27 14.68 -3.80 7.86
CA ILE A 27 13.42 -3.33 8.46
C ILE A 27 13.26 -3.93 9.86
N LYS A 28 13.80 -3.22 10.86
CA LYS A 28 13.68 -3.62 12.26
C LYS A 28 12.28 -3.30 12.79
N ASN A 29 11.66 -4.24 13.50
CA ASN A 29 10.35 -4.09 14.16
C ASN A 29 9.17 -3.78 13.23
N GLY A 30 9.31 -3.93 11.91
CA GLY A 30 8.24 -3.76 10.92
C GLY A 30 8.13 -4.98 10.02
N LYS A 31 6.93 -5.22 9.50
CA LYS A 31 6.67 -6.24 8.49
C LYS A 31 5.77 -5.69 7.40
N ILE A 32 6.10 -5.90 6.13
CA ILE A 32 5.22 -5.61 5.00
C ILE A 32 4.13 -6.68 4.97
N THR A 33 2.92 -6.31 5.37
CA THR A 33 1.81 -7.26 5.52
C THR A 33 0.85 -7.22 4.33
N CYS A 34 0.73 -6.09 3.65
CA CYS A 34 -0.17 -5.92 2.52
C CYS A 34 0.36 -4.88 1.52
N VAL A 35 0.05 -5.09 0.24
CA VAL A 35 0.20 -4.10 -0.82
C VAL A 35 -1.17 -3.74 -1.38
N ILE A 36 -1.51 -2.46 -1.38
CA ILE A 36 -2.75 -1.94 -1.97
C ILE A 36 -2.40 -1.24 -3.28
N SER A 37 -2.97 -1.71 -4.39
CA SER A 37 -2.78 -1.07 -5.70
C SER A 37 -3.98 -0.24 -6.12
N SER A 38 -3.74 0.97 -6.65
CA SER A 38 -4.77 1.77 -7.33
C SER A 38 -5.05 1.34 -8.77
N ASN A 39 -4.29 0.37 -9.28
CA ASN A 39 -4.37 -0.12 -10.65
C ASN A 39 -4.33 -1.66 -10.67
N PRO A 40 -5.35 -2.36 -11.23
CA PRO A 40 -5.36 -3.82 -11.33
C PRO A 40 -4.19 -4.38 -12.13
N ASP A 41 -3.62 -3.61 -13.06
CA ASP A 41 -2.56 -4.06 -13.96
C ASP A 41 -1.16 -3.68 -13.45
N ALA A 42 -1.04 -3.26 -12.18
CA ALA A 42 0.24 -2.87 -11.60
C ALA A 42 1.17 -4.07 -11.43
N TYR A 43 2.34 -4.05 -12.07
CA TYR A 43 3.37 -5.09 -11.90
C TYR A 43 3.88 -5.21 -10.44
N ALA A 44 3.65 -4.21 -9.60
CA ALA A 44 3.85 -4.31 -8.16
C ALA A 44 3.09 -5.49 -7.51
N LEU A 45 1.92 -5.86 -8.02
CA LEU A 45 1.11 -6.98 -7.51
C LEU A 45 1.85 -8.32 -7.70
N GLU A 46 2.47 -8.51 -8.86
CA GLU A 46 3.32 -9.68 -9.16
C GLU A 46 4.52 -9.78 -8.21
N ARG A 47 5.14 -8.64 -7.90
CA ARG A 47 6.27 -8.58 -6.95
C ARG A 47 5.85 -8.97 -5.54
N ALA A 48 4.72 -8.43 -5.08
CA ALA A 48 4.15 -8.76 -3.77
C ALA A 48 3.79 -10.25 -3.68
N ALA A 49 3.11 -10.79 -4.70
CA ALA A 49 2.74 -12.19 -4.76
C ALA A 49 3.96 -13.13 -4.71
N LYS A 50 5.03 -12.82 -5.46
CA LYS A 50 6.30 -13.57 -5.42
C LYS A 50 6.98 -13.55 -4.06
N ALA A 51 6.80 -12.48 -3.29
CA ALA A 51 7.29 -12.35 -1.92
C ALA A 51 6.35 -12.96 -0.86
N GLY A 52 5.20 -13.51 -1.27
CA GLY A 52 4.20 -14.06 -0.35
C GLY A 52 3.45 -12.98 0.46
N ILE A 53 3.40 -11.75 -0.03
CA ILE A 53 2.73 -10.61 0.61
C ILE A 53 1.29 -10.52 0.09
N SER A 54 0.34 -10.30 1.00
CA SER A 54 -1.07 -10.10 0.65
C SER A 54 -1.25 -8.89 -0.27
N THR A 55 -2.17 -8.97 -1.23
CA THR A 55 -2.47 -7.87 -2.14
C THR A 55 -3.95 -7.54 -2.16
N VAL A 56 -4.26 -6.25 -2.32
CA VAL A 56 -5.62 -5.75 -2.56
C VAL A 56 -5.58 -4.74 -3.70
N VAL A 57 -6.58 -4.77 -4.55
CA VAL A 57 -6.73 -3.78 -5.63
C VAL A 57 -7.95 -2.92 -5.33
N ILE A 58 -7.76 -1.61 -5.30
CA ILE A 58 -8.83 -0.62 -5.17
C ILE A 58 -8.67 0.36 -6.34
N PRO A 59 -9.28 0.09 -7.50
CA PRO A 59 -9.03 0.85 -8.72
C PRO A 59 -9.50 2.30 -8.59
N ARG A 60 -8.59 3.28 -8.72
CA ARG A 60 -8.96 4.70 -8.61
C ARG A 60 -10.06 5.11 -9.61
N LYS A 61 -10.09 4.48 -10.78
CA LYS A 61 -11.06 4.72 -11.85
C LYS A 61 -12.52 4.40 -11.47
N GLU A 62 -12.75 3.63 -10.41
CA GLU A 62 -14.10 3.25 -9.95
C GLU A 62 -14.74 4.31 -9.03
N PHE A 63 -14.02 5.38 -8.71
CA PHE A 63 -14.45 6.41 -7.77
C PHE A 63 -14.63 7.77 -8.46
N GLY A 64 -15.73 8.44 -8.18
CA GLY A 64 -16.04 9.76 -8.76
C GLY A 64 -15.19 10.90 -8.20
N ASP A 65 -14.66 10.75 -6.99
CA ASP A 65 -13.98 11.81 -6.26
C ASP A 65 -12.87 11.26 -5.34
N SER A 66 -12.02 12.16 -4.83
CA SER A 66 -10.90 11.78 -3.97
C SER A 66 -11.33 11.36 -2.56
N VAL A 67 -12.43 11.91 -2.05
CA VAL A 67 -12.91 11.63 -0.68
C VAL A 67 -13.48 10.22 -0.59
N SER A 68 -14.33 9.82 -1.54
CA SER A 68 -14.86 8.46 -1.61
C SER A 68 -13.75 7.42 -1.80
N TYR A 69 -12.77 7.72 -2.65
CA TYR A 69 -11.60 6.86 -2.83
C TYR A 69 -10.77 6.72 -1.55
N SER A 70 -10.48 7.84 -0.88
CA SER A 70 -9.67 7.85 0.34
C SER A 70 -10.36 7.12 1.48
N LYS A 71 -11.69 7.20 1.58
CA LYS A 71 -12.48 6.39 2.53
C LYS A 71 -12.37 4.89 2.27
N ALA A 72 -12.40 4.46 1.01
CA ALA A 72 -12.20 3.04 0.67
C ALA A 72 -10.80 2.56 1.03
N ILE A 73 -9.78 3.37 0.74
CA ILE A 73 -8.39 3.10 1.15
C ILE A 73 -8.30 3.00 2.69
N LEU A 74 -8.89 3.93 3.43
CA LEU A 74 -8.89 3.91 4.89
C LEU A 74 -9.56 2.68 5.49
N ALA A 75 -10.70 2.27 4.92
CA ALA A 75 -11.41 1.08 5.38
C ALA A 75 -10.57 -0.19 5.18
N GLU A 76 -9.86 -0.30 4.06
CA GLU A 76 -8.97 -1.44 3.83
C GLU A 76 -7.73 -1.37 4.74
N LEU A 77 -7.15 -0.18 4.96
CA LEU A 77 -6.04 0.00 5.91
C LEU A 77 -6.41 -0.43 7.33
N ASP A 78 -7.62 -0.12 7.79
CA ASP A 78 -8.14 -0.59 9.09
C ASP A 78 -8.26 -2.10 9.15
N LYS A 79 -8.84 -2.69 8.11
CA LYS A 79 -9.00 -4.13 7.99
C LYS A 79 -7.65 -4.85 8.01
N GLN A 80 -6.64 -4.28 7.37
CA GLN A 80 -5.26 -4.78 7.38
C GLN A 80 -4.51 -4.44 8.67
N LYS A 81 -5.13 -3.71 9.61
CA LYS A 81 -4.54 -3.25 10.87
C LYS A 81 -3.22 -2.52 10.64
N ALA A 82 -3.18 -1.63 9.63
CA ALA A 82 -1.99 -0.90 9.24
C ALA A 82 -1.52 0.04 10.35
N ASP A 83 -0.28 -0.14 10.82
CA ASP A 83 0.38 0.77 11.75
C ASP A 83 1.17 1.87 11.02
N LEU A 84 1.68 1.54 9.83
CA LEU A 84 2.49 2.43 9.00
C LEU A 84 2.08 2.26 7.54
N ILE A 85 1.98 3.39 6.84
CA ILE A 85 1.68 3.44 5.41
C ILE A 85 2.91 3.92 4.66
N VAL A 86 3.24 3.25 3.57
CA VAL A 86 4.30 3.69 2.65
C VAL A 86 3.73 3.92 1.26
N LEU A 87 3.88 5.14 0.73
CA LEU A 87 3.48 5.48 -0.63
C LEU A 87 4.65 5.18 -1.59
N ALA A 88 4.66 3.99 -2.20
CA ALA A 88 5.76 3.52 -3.05
C ALA A 88 5.40 3.63 -4.54
N GLY A 89 5.42 4.86 -5.06
CA GLY A 89 4.96 5.13 -6.44
C GLY A 89 3.45 5.10 -6.58
N PHE A 90 2.75 5.59 -5.55
CA PHE A 90 1.31 5.80 -5.56
C PHE A 90 0.97 7.13 -6.26
N MET A 91 0.21 7.08 -7.35
CA MET A 91 -0.01 8.20 -8.27
C MET A 91 -1.31 8.98 -8.00
N THR A 92 -1.97 8.72 -6.87
CA THR A 92 -3.24 9.36 -6.52
C THR A 92 -3.08 10.21 -5.27
N ILE A 93 -3.52 11.47 -5.33
CA ILE A 93 -3.60 12.34 -4.17
C ILE A 93 -4.72 11.83 -3.27
N LEU A 94 -4.38 11.54 -2.01
CA LEU A 94 -5.34 11.17 -0.97
C LEU A 94 -5.91 12.42 -0.31
N ASP A 95 -7.17 12.34 0.08
CA ASP A 95 -7.81 13.36 0.89
C ASP A 95 -7.16 13.43 2.29
N LYS A 96 -7.25 14.61 2.92
CA LYS A 96 -6.67 14.90 4.23
C LYS A 96 -7.15 13.95 5.34
N CYS A 97 -8.32 13.31 5.19
CA CYS A 97 -8.79 12.32 6.16
C CYS A 97 -7.78 11.17 6.37
N VAL A 98 -6.97 10.83 5.36
CA VAL A 98 -5.91 9.82 5.52
C VAL A 98 -4.79 10.35 6.39
N THR A 99 -4.29 11.55 6.09
CA THR A 99 -3.20 12.16 6.86
C THR A 99 -3.62 12.45 8.30
N GLU A 100 -4.85 12.92 8.53
CA GLU A 100 -5.38 13.20 9.88
C GLU A 100 -5.42 11.93 10.76
N LYS A 101 -5.62 10.75 10.16
CA LYS A 101 -5.63 9.48 10.88
C LYS A 101 -4.25 8.91 11.22
N TYR A 102 -3.26 9.22 10.39
CA TYR A 102 -1.89 8.71 10.50
C TYR A 102 -0.88 9.80 10.91
N SER A 103 -1.38 10.90 11.51
CA SER A 103 -0.58 11.96 12.12
C SER A 103 -0.09 11.60 13.52
#